data_AF-A0A838RGP1-F1
#
_entry.id   AF-A0A838RGP1-F1
#
_cell.length_a   1.000
_cell.length_b   1.000
_cell.length_c   1.000
_cell.angle_alpha   90.00
_cell.angle_beta   90.00
_cell.angle_gamma   90.00
#
_symmetry.space_group_name_H-M   'P 1'
#
loop_
_entity.id
_entity.type
_entity.pdbx_description
1 polymer ?
#
loop_
_entity_poly.entity_id
_entity_poly.type
_entity_poly.pdbx_seq_one_letter_code
_entity_poly.pdbx_strand_id
1 'polypeptide(L)'
;MQRPPSIFVFLALLLGLLGALSRTPAAAAQAPTCRFFTETAEGQAPYGFAVCDDTQARFLSAFDRWGLQRIGYPISRRYEHDGFITQAFQKAIMQWRADSQTVVLVNVFDDLNRAGFDPRLLQTRQTPHQFQPGWDGAGLTFPQIVQKRQALLAVRPALHSAYFAAGDPLTFFGLPTSEVTDMGNH
;
A
#
# COMPACT_ATOMS: atom_id res chain seq x y z
N MET A 1 93.46 21.28 11.37
CA MET A 1 93.33 22.19 10.21
C MET A 1 92.79 21.37 9.03
N GLN A 2 91.90 21.98 8.23
CA GLN A 2 91.23 21.47 7.00
C GLN A 2 89.92 20.66 7.16
N ARG A 3 88.80 21.38 6.97
CA ARG A 3 87.60 20.93 6.22
C ARG A 3 87.80 21.35 4.74
N PRO A 4 87.06 20.82 3.73
CA PRO A 4 85.72 21.37 3.40
C PRO A 4 84.75 20.25 2.87
N PRO A 5 83.63 20.54 2.17
CA PRO A 5 82.27 20.46 2.75
C PRO A 5 81.28 19.71 1.81
N SER A 6 79.98 20.06 1.89
CA SER A 6 78.91 19.85 0.87
C SER A 6 78.11 18.55 1.05
N ILE A 7 76.78 18.49 1.13
CA ILE A 7 75.65 19.30 0.58
C ILE A 7 74.41 18.92 1.45
N PHE A 8 73.65 19.87 2.02
CA PHE A 8 72.34 20.39 1.51
C PHE A 8 71.29 19.26 1.29
N VAL A 9 70.01 19.30 1.68
CA VAL A 9 69.11 20.35 2.17
C VAL A 9 67.77 19.67 2.61
N PHE A 10 67.04 20.33 3.50
CA PHE A 10 65.59 20.37 3.74
C PHE A 10 64.63 19.49 2.89
N LEU A 11 63.54 18.98 3.49
CA LEU A 11 62.26 19.72 3.65
C LEU A 11 61.12 18.75 4.06
N ALA A 12 60.25 19.26 4.94
CA ALA A 12 58.96 18.68 5.35
C ALA A 12 57.88 18.73 4.23
N LEU A 13 56.63 18.37 4.60
CA LEU A 13 55.34 18.43 3.86
C LEU A 13 54.92 17.12 3.15
N LEU A 14 53.67 16.66 3.12
CA LEU A 14 52.38 17.16 3.61
C LEU A 14 51.36 15.97 3.55
N LEU A 15 50.32 16.03 4.39
CA LEU A 15 48.93 15.60 4.15
C LEU A 15 48.62 14.32 3.33
N GLY A 16 47.94 13.40 4.01
CA GLY A 16 46.52 13.18 3.69
C GLY A 16 46.20 12.15 2.61
N LEU A 17 45.90 10.92 3.04
CA LEU A 17 44.92 10.07 2.36
C LEU A 17 44.20 9.19 3.41
N LEU A 18 43.39 9.84 4.25
CA LEU A 18 42.20 9.15 4.76
C LEU A 18 41.25 9.02 3.57
N GLY A 19 41.27 7.86 2.92
CA GLY A 19 40.21 7.45 2.02
C GLY A 19 38.92 7.33 2.80
N ALA A 20 38.18 8.43 2.94
CA ALA A 20 36.78 8.37 3.28
C ALA A 20 36.11 7.54 2.18
N LEU A 21 35.76 6.30 2.52
CA LEU A 21 34.77 5.55 1.76
C LEU A 21 33.47 6.35 1.86
N SER A 22 33.25 7.25 0.91
CA SER A 22 31.95 7.80 0.63
C SER A 22 31.06 6.62 0.25
N ARG A 23 30.39 6.01 1.24
CA ARG A 23 29.16 5.26 0.98
C ARG A 23 28.17 6.30 0.51
N THR A 24 28.13 6.54 -0.79
CA THR A 24 26.98 7.15 -1.43
C THR A 24 25.78 6.34 -0.92
N PRO A 25 24.79 6.94 -0.23
CA PRO A 25 23.55 6.22 -0.04
C PRO A 25 23.12 5.81 -1.45
N ALA A 26 22.84 4.52 -1.64
CA ALA A 26 22.19 4.09 -2.86
C ALA A 26 20.84 4.82 -2.87
N ALA A 27 20.81 6.01 -3.47
CA ALA A 27 19.60 6.50 -4.09
C ALA A 27 19.18 5.32 -4.96
N ALA A 28 18.12 4.62 -4.55
CA ALA A 28 17.58 3.51 -5.32
C ALA A 28 17.34 4.08 -6.71
N ALA A 29 18.23 3.77 -7.66
CA ALA A 29 18.08 4.19 -9.02
C ALA A 29 16.67 3.77 -9.42
N GLN A 30 15.90 4.70 -9.98
CA GLN A 30 14.57 4.41 -10.52
C GLN A 30 14.78 3.38 -11.63
N ALA A 31 14.73 2.09 -11.29
CA ALA A 31 14.71 1.05 -12.29
C ALA A 31 13.40 1.25 -13.08
N PRO A 32 13.38 1.02 -14.40
CA PRO A 32 12.19 1.27 -15.21
C PRO A 32 10.95 0.52 -14.69
N THR A 33 11.15 -0.55 -13.93
CA THR A 33 10.09 -1.34 -13.33
C THR A 33 9.91 -1.12 -11.82
N CYS A 34 10.63 -0.19 -11.19
CA CYS A 34 10.50 0.10 -9.75
C CYS A 34 10.57 1.60 -9.46
N ARG A 35 9.64 2.07 -8.62
CA ARG A 35 9.66 3.44 -8.06
C ARG A 35 9.87 3.38 -6.55
N PHE A 36 10.81 4.17 -6.04
CA PHE A 36 11.08 4.29 -4.60
C PHE A 36 10.42 5.55 -4.04
N PHE A 37 9.75 5.42 -2.90
CA PHE A 37 9.01 6.49 -2.23
C PHE A 37 9.58 6.72 -0.83
N THR A 38 9.85 7.98 -0.49
CA THR A 38 10.41 8.41 0.81
C THR A 38 9.41 9.22 1.64
N GLU A 39 8.22 9.49 1.09
CA GLU A 39 7.22 10.38 1.67
C GLU A 39 6.64 9.85 2.99
N THR A 40 6.67 8.53 3.19
CA THR A 40 6.25 7.87 4.43
C THR A 40 7.39 7.67 5.43
N ALA A 41 8.58 8.18 5.10
CA ALA A 41 9.78 8.13 5.93
C ALA A 41 10.26 9.53 6.38
N GLU A 42 9.34 10.49 6.50
CA GLU A 42 9.62 11.88 6.90
C GLU A 42 10.72 12.55 6.05
N GLY A 43 10.90 12.12 4.79
CA GLY A 43 11.95 12.62 3.91
C GLY A 43 13.37 12.22 4.30
N GLN A 44 13.54 11.33 5.30
CA GLN A 44 14.84 10.84 5.73
C GLN A 44 15.31 9.75 4.77
N ALA A 45 16.14 10.10 3.78
CA ALA A 45 16.91 9.10 3.06
C ALA A 45 17.85 8.37 4.05
N PRO A 46 18.05 7.04 3.96
CA PRO A 46 17.63 6.14 2.88
C PRO A 46 16.30 5.39 3.15
N TYR A 47 15.47 5.87 4.08
CA TYR A 47 14.26 5.18 4.48
C TYR A 47 13.12 5.42 3.47
N GLY A 48 12.33 4.38 3.20
CA GLY A 48 11.27 4.42 2.20
C GLY A 48 10.87 3.03 1.71
N PHE A 49 9.98 2.99 0.73
CA PHE A 49 9.42 1.76 0.18
C PHE A 49 9.44 1.77 -1.35
N ALA A 50 9.90 0.66 -1.94
CA ALA A 50 9.83 0.43 -3.37
C ALA A 50 8.47 -0.17 -3.76
N VAL A 51 7.94 0.27 -4.90
CA VAL A 51 6.80 -0.34 -5.59
C VAL A 51 7.30 -0.77 -6.95
N CYS A 52 7.17 -2.05 -7.26
CA CYS A 52 7.78 -2.67 -8.43
C CYS A 52 6.79 -3.48 -9.26
N ASP A 53 7.14 -3.63 -10.53
CA ASP A 53 6.70 -4.69 -11.43
C ASP A 53 7.87 -5.65 -11.66
N ASP A 54 7.68 -6.92 -11.35
CA ASP A 54 8.69 -7.96 -11.53
C ASP A 54 8.01 -9.34 -11.66
N THR A 55 8.80 -10.41 -11.52
CA THR A 55 8.32 -11.80 -11.59
C THR A 55 7.41 -12.19 -10.43
N GLN A 56 7.42 -11.43 -9.32
CA GLN A 56 6.62 -11.72 -8.14
C GLN A 56 5.26 -11.01 -8.19
N ALA A 57 5.23 -9.73 -8.53
CA ALA A 57 3.99 -8.95 -8.59
C ALA A 57 4.11 -7.72 -9.50
N ARG A 58 2.98 -7.26 -10.04
CA ARG A 58 2.87 -6.05 -10.88
C ARG A 58 2.20 -4.88 -10.15
N PHE A 59 2.79 -4.42 -9.04
CA PHE A 59 2.21 -3.37 -8.21
C PHE A 59 2.46 -1.95 -8.74
N LEU A 60 3.54 -1.71 -9.47
CA LEU A 60 3.81 -0.39 -10.04
C LEU A 60 2.79 -0.05 -11.14
N SER A 61 2.47 -1.02 -12.00
CA SER A 61 1.40 -0.88 -13.01
C SER A 61 0.03 -0.56 -12.38
N ALA A 62 -0.31 -1.19 -11.25
CA ALA A 62 -1.56 -0.89 -10.53
C ALA A 62 -1.51 0.49 -9.86
N PHE A 63 -0.37 0.86 -9.29
CA PHE A 63 -0.15 2.18 -8.72
C PHE A 63 -0.32 3.28 -9.76
N ASP A 64 0.30 3.15 -10.94
CA ASP A 64 0.21 4.16 -12.00
C ASP A 64 -1.22 4.28 -12.55
N ARG A 65 -2.00 3.19 -12.55
CA ARG A 65 -3.41 3.20 -12.95
C ARG A 65 -4.32 3.93 -11.98
N TRP A 66 -4.19 3.67 -10.68
CA TRP A 66 -5.10 4.22 -9.67
C TRP A 66 -4.64 5.55 -9.09
N GLY A 67 -3.34 5.78 -9.07
CA GLY A 67 -2.70 7.03 -8.66
C GLY A 67 -2.79 7.30 -7.17
N LEU A 68 -1.94 8.23 -6.72
CA LEU A 68 -1.77 8.58 -5.31
C LEU A 68 -3.09 8.94 -4.60
N GLN A 69 -4.01 9.61 -5.29
CA GLN A 69 -5.26 10.06 -4.68
C GLN A 69 -6.13 8.90 -4.17
N ARG A 70 -6.13 7.77 -4.87
CA ARG A 70 -7.00 6.63 -4.52
C ARG A 70 -6.35 5.68 -3.52
N ILE A 71 -5.05 5.41 -3.67
CA ILE A 71 -4.35 4.36 -2.89
C ILE A 71 -3.34 4.92 -1.88
N GLY A 72 -2.85 6.15 -2.08
CA GLY A 72 -1.84 6.78 -1.23
C GLY A 72 -0.41 6.26 -1.43
N TYR A 73 0.52 6.72 -0.60
CA TYR A 73 1.92 6.27 -0.65
C TYR A 73 2.09 4.86 -0.05
N PRO A 74 3.11 4.09 -0.48
CA PRO A 74 3.42 2.83 0.16
C PRO A 74 3.89 3.05 1.60
N ILE A 75 3.41 2.22 2.52
CA ILE A 75 3.77 2.24 3.95
C ILE A 75 4.42 0.93 4.40
N SER A 76 4.76 0.07 3.45
CA SER A 76 5.34 -1.25 3.71
C SER A 76 6.19 -1.73 2.54
N ARG A 77 7.09 -2.67 2.85
CA ARG A 77 7.65 -3.57 1.84
C ARG A 77 6.61 -4.63 1.50
N ARG A 78 6.81 -5.37 0.41
CA ARG A 78 5.97 -6.54 0.14
C ARG A 78 6.07 -7.55 1.28
N TYR A 79 4.94 -8.18 1.61
CA TYR A 79 4.82 -9.23 2.62
C TYR A 79 3.80 -10.27 2.16
N GLU A 80 3.77 -11.42 2.83
CA GLU A 80 2.75 -12.45 2.59
C GLU A 80 1.55 -12.23 3.51
N HIS A 81 0.35 -12.26 2.95
CA HIS A 81 -0.92 -12.19 3.67
C HIS A 81 -1.88 -13.20 3.07
N ASP A 82 -2.40 -14.12 3.88
CA ASP A 82 -3.28 -15.21 3.44
C ASP A 82 -2.77 -15.98 2.20
N GLY A 83 -1.44 -16.18 2.11
CA GLY A 83 -0.79 -16.88 0.99
C GLY A 83 -0.58 -16.03 -0.26
N PHE A 84 -0.86 -14.73 -0.21
CA PHE A 84 -0.70 -13.81 -1.33
C PHE A 84 0.39 -12.77 -1.07
N ILE A 85 1.15 -12.45 -2.13
CA ILE A 85 2.07 -11.33 -2.11
C ILE A 85 1.26 -10.04 -2.04
N THR A 86 1.56 -9.22 -1.03
CA THR A 86 0.75 -8.08 -0.64
C THR A 86 1.65 -6.89 -0.32
N GLN A 87 1.16 -5.68 -0.55
CA GLN A 87 1.81 -4.44 -0.11
C GLN A 87 0.77 -3.44 0.38
N ALA A 88 0.99 -2.91 1.58
CA ALA A 88 0.15 -1.89 2.18
C ALA A 88 0.56 -0.48 1.72
N PHE A 89 -0.46 0.30 1.39
CA PHE A 89 -0.43 1.72 1.08
C PHE A 89 -1.31 2.47 2.08
N GLN A 90 -1.18 3.80 2.16
CA GLN A 90 -1.91 4.61 3.15
C GLN A 90 -3.43 4.45 3.10
N LYS A 91 -4.02 4.18 1.93
CA LYS A 91 -5.48 4.10 1.74
C LYS A 91 -5.97 2.74 1.27
N ALA A 92 -5.08 1.81 0.98
CA ALA A 92 -5.41 0.51 0.42
C ALA A 92 -4.32 -0.53 0.69
N ILE A 93 -4.68 -1.80 0.65
CA ILE A 93 -3.73 -2.91 0.66
C ILE A 93 -3.86 -3.62 -0.68
N MET A 94 -2.78 -3.63 -1.46
CA MET A 94 -2.74 -4.30 -2.76
C MET A 94 -2.32 -5.75 -2.59
N GLN A 95 -3.06 -6.65 -3.21
CA GLN A 95 -2.80 -8.08 -3.23
C GLN A 95 -2.61 -8.56 -4.66
N TRP A 96 -1.56 -9.33 -4.90
CA TRP A 96 -1.29 -9.95 -6.19
C TRP A 96 -2.10 -11.24 -6.36
N ARG A 97 -2.75 -11.36 -7.52
CA ARG A 97 -3.49 -12.55 -7.96
C ARG A 97 -2.71 -13.20 -9.10
N ALA A 98 -1.90 -14.20 -8.76
CA ALA A 98 -1.05 -14.89 -9.73
C ALA A 98 -1.85 -15.66 -10.78
N ASP A 99 -3.02 -16.16 -10.41
CA ASP A 99 -4.00 -16.86 -11.25
C ASP A 99 -4.48 -15.99 -12.42
N SER A 100 -4.84 -14.74 -12.13
CA SER A 100 -5.35 -13.78 -13.12
C SER A 100 -4.29 -12.78 -13.61
N GLN A 101 -3.09 -12.80 -13.03
CA GLN A 101 -2.03 -11.80 -13.21
C GLN A 101 -2.52 -10.36 -13.00
N THR A 102 -3.35 -10.15 -11.97
CA THR A 102 -3.91 -8.85 -11.63
C THR A 102 -3.63 -8.45 -10.19
N VAL A 103 -3.79 -7.16 -9.90
CA VAL A 103 -3.80 -6.63 -8.53
C VAL A 103 -5.25 -6.39 -8.13
N VAL A 104 -5.59 -6.82 -6.92
CA VAL A 104 -6.87 -6.53 -6.26
C VAL A 104 -6.61 -5.80 -4.95
N LEU A 105 -7.63 -5.14 -4.40
CA LEU A 105 -7.55 -4.55 -3.07
C LEU A 105 -8.09 -5.56 -2.04
N VAL A 106 -7.38 -5.71 -0.92
CA VAL A 106 -7.82 -6.56 0.19
C VAL A 106 -9.10 -5.99 0.79
N ASN A 107 -10.10 -6.85 1.04
CA ASN A 107 -11.28 -6.46 1.79
C ASN A 107 -10.97 -6.46 3.30
N VAL A 108 -10.45 -5.35 3.79
CA VAL A 108 -10.02 -5.20 5.20
C VAL A 108 -11.17 -5.48 6.18
N PHE A 109 -12.41 -5.17 5.84
CA PHE A 109 -13.54 -5.45 6.72
C PHE A 109 -13.83 -6.95 6.84
N ASP A 110 -13.59 -7.75 5.80
CA ASP A 110 -13.72 -9.21 5.90
C ASP A 110 -12.62 -9.81 6.79
N ASP A 111 -11.39 -9.26 6.72
CA ASP A 111 -10.29 -9.69 7.58
C ASP A 111 -10.57 -9.32 9.05
N LEU A 112 -11.08 -8.10 9.30
CA LEU A 112 -11.47 -7.67 10.63
C LEU A 112 -12.62 -8.50 11.21
N ASN A 113 -13.63 -8.80 10.39
CA ASN A 113 -14.73 -9.68 10.77
C ASN A 113 -14.22 -11.08 11.13
N ARG A 114 -13.38 -11.69 10.27
CA ARG A 114 -12.75 -13.01 10.52
C ARG A 114 -11.92 -13.03 11.80
N ALA A 115 -11.29 -11.91 12.13
CA ALA A 115 -10.53 -11.73 13.37
C ALA A 115 -11.39 -11.36 14.60
N GLY A 116 -12.73 -11.30 14.46
CA GLY A 116 -13.67 -11.08 15.57
C GLY A 116 -13.78 -9.62 16.03
N PHE A 117 -13.39 -8.65 15.20
CA PHE A 117 -13.44 -7.23 15.57
C PHE A 117 -14.81 -6.57 15.43
N ASP A 118 -15.80 -7.25 14.87
CA ASP A 118 -17.16 -6.73 14.64
C ASP A 118 -17.80 -6.06 15.87
N PRO A 119 -17.81 -6.65 17.08
CA PRO A 119 -18.35 -5.99 18.27
C PRO A 119 -17.65 -4.66 18.59
N ARG A 120 -16.31 -4.62 18.41
CA ARG A 120 -15.53 -3.41 18.65
C ARG A 120 -15.81 -2.34 17.58
N LEU A 121 -15.93 -2.74 16.32
CA LEU A 121 -16.24 -1.83 15.21
C LEU A 121 -17.65 -1.24 15.38
N LEU A 122 -18.63 -2.04 15.78
CA LEU A 122 -19.96 -1.54 16.12
C LEU A 122 -19.88 -0.51 17.25
N GLN A 123 -19.24 -0.86 18.37
CA GLN A 123 -19.20 -0.01 19.55
C GLN A 123 -18.41 1.29 19.34
N THR A 124 -17.28 1.24 18.62
CA THR A 124 -16.32 2.36 18.56
C THR A 124 -16.35 3.15 17.26
N ARG A 125 -16.82 2.52 16.17
CA ARG A 125 -16.86 3.11 14.83
C ARG A 125 -18.25 3.11 14.20
N GLN A 126 -19.26 2.60 14.93
CA GLN A 126 -20.63 2.48 14.46
C GLN A 126 -20.73 1.77 13.10
N THR A 127 -19.82 0.83 12.84
CA THR A 127 -19.86 -0.01 11.65
C THR A 127 -20.88 -1.11 11.90
N PRO A 128 -21.97 -1.22 11.10
CA PRO A 128 -22.95 -2.27 11.28
C PRO A 128 -22.34 -3.67 11.12
N HIS A 129 -22.95 -4.66 11.76
CA HIS A 129 -22.52 -6.05 11.63
C HIS A 129 -22.66 -6.55 10.20
N GLN A 130 -21.68 -7.33 9.76
CA GLN A 130 -21.78 -8.01 8.48
C GLN A 130 -22.91 -9.05 8.50
N PHE A 131 -23.46 -9.34 7.32
CA PHE A 131 -24.37 -10.46 7.14
C PHE A 131 -23.68 -11.77 7.49
N GLN A 132 -24.47 -12.69 8.05
CA GLN A 132 -24.02 -14.05 8.31
C GLN A 132 -23.63 -14.76 6.99
N PRO A 133 -22.67 -15.69 7.04
CA PRO A 133 -22.32 -16.50 5.88
C PRO A 133 -23.57 -17.16 5.27
N GLY A 134 -23.66 -17.12 3.93
CA GLY A 134 -24.79 -17.70 3.19
C GLY A 134 -26.01 -16.79 2.99
N TRP A 135 -26.01 -15.55 3.51
CA TRP A 135 -27.10 -14.59 3.31
C TRP A 135 -27.44 -14.32 1.83
N ASP A 136 -26.44 -14.34 0.94
CA ASP A 136 -26.66 -14.18 -0.49
C ASP A 136 -27.56 -15.30 -1.07
N GLY A 137 -27.56 -16.48 -0.45
CA GLY A 137 -28.26 -17.66 -0.92
C GLY A 137 -27.39 -18.53 -1.83
N ALA A 138 -27.75 -19.81 -1.95
CA ALA A 138 -27.06 -20.74 -2.83
C ALA A 138 -27.49 -20.55 -4.30
N GLY A 139 -26.57 -20.85 -5.23
CA GLY A 139 -26.89 -20.90 -6.67
C GLY A 139 -26.93 -19.55 -7.39
N LEU A 140 -26.65 -18.44 -6.72
CA LEU A 140 -26.50 -17.15 -7.40
C LEU A 140 -25.16 -17.05 -8.13
N THR A 141 -25.21 -16.51 -9.34
CA THR A 141 -24.01 -16.07 -10.07
C THR A 141 -23.43 -14.81 -9.43
N PHE A 142 -22.15 -14.53 -9.67
CA PHE A 142 -21.52 -13.33 -9.14
C PHE A 142 -22.25 -12.02 -9.53
N PRO A 143 -22.69 -11.81 -10.79
CA PRO A 143 -23.47 -10.63 -11.14
C PRO A 143 -24.79 -10.49 -10.35
N GLN A 144 -25.46 -11.61 -10.05
CA GLN A 144 -26.68 -11.60 -9.24
C GLN A 144 -26.38 -11.22 -7.77
N ILE A 145 -25.25 -11.68 -7.22
CA ILE A 145 -24.79 -11.29 -5.88
C ILE A 145 -24.49 -9.79 -5.84
N VAL A 146 -23.77 -9.27 -6.84
CA VAL A 146 -23.46 -7.84 -6.97
C VAL A 146 -24.74 -7.02 -6.98
N GLN A 147 -25.71 -7.38 -7.83
CA GLN A 147 -26.99 -6.70 -7.93
C GLN A 147 -27.77 -6.75 -6.61
N LYS A 148 -27.86 -7.94 -5.97
CA LYS A 148 -28.58 -8.13 -4.70
C LYS A 148 -28.00 -7.25 -3.59
N ARG A 149 -26.68 -7.19 -3.45
CA ARG A 149 -26.02 -6.40 -2.41
C ARG A 149 -26.09 -4.91 -2.68
N GLN A 150 -25.93 -4.48 -3.92
CA GLN A 150 -26.05 -3.06 -4.26
C GLN A 150 -27.48 -2.52 -4.05
N ALA A 151 -28.51 -3.37 -4.18
CA ALA A 151 -29.90 -2.99 -3.92
C ALA A 151 -30.14 -2.56 -2.45
N LEU A 152 -29.30 -2.98 -1.50
CA LEU A 152 -29.39 -2.56 -0.09
C LEU A 152 -29.25 -1.05 0.08
N LEU A 153 -28.50 -0.39 -0.81
CA LEU A 153 -28.25 1.04 -0.74
C LEU A 153 -29.49 1.88 -1.12
N ALA A 154 -30.48 1.29 -1.81
CA ALA A 154 -31.68 2.00 -2.26
C ALA A 154 -32.49 2.61 -1.12
N VAL A 155 -32.38 2.06 0.10
CA VAL A 155 -33.04 2.57 1.31
C VAL A 155 -32.55 3.97 1.69
N ARG A 156 -31.32 4.36 1.32
CA ARG A 156 -30.75 5.69 1.60
C ARG A 156 -30.19 6.33 0.32
N PRO A 157 -30.97 7.19 -0.37
CA PRO A 157 -30.59 7.78 -1.66
C PRO A 157 -29.23 8.49 -1.70
N ALA A 158 -28.83 9.12 -0.59
CA ALA A 158 -27.52 9.77 -0.48
C ALA A 158 -26.35 8.77 -0.51
N LEU A 159 -26.47 7.63 0.18
CA LEU A 159 -25.44 6.58 0.16
C LEU A 159 -25.39 5.89 -1.19
N HIS A 160 -26.57 5.58 -1.76
CA HIS A 160 -26.67 5.04 -3.11
C HIS A 160 -25.96 5.95 -4.12
N SER A 161 -26.31 7.24 -4.14
CA SER A 161 -25.68 8.22 -5.04
C SER A 161 -24.17 8.32 -4.84
N ALA A 162 -23.69 8.34 -3.59
CA ALA A 162 -22.26 8.42 -3.29
C ALA A 162 -21.49 7.18 -3.77
N TYR A 163 -22.05 5.98 -3.55
CA TYR A 163 -21.46 4.73 -4.02
C TYR A 163 -21.34 4.72 -5.54
N PHE A 164 -22.44 5.00 -6.26
CA PHE A 164 -22.46 4.94 -7.73
C PHE A 164 -21.79 6.13 -8.44
N ALA A 165 -21.47 7.22 -7.74
CA ALA A 165 -20.69 8.31 -8.28
C ALA A 165 -19.19 7.99 -8.40
N ALA A 166 -18.70 6.94 -7.71
CA ALA A 166 -17.32 6.51 -7.87
C ALA A 166 -17.12 5.83 -9.23
N GLY A 167 -15.99 6.11 -9.90
CA GLY A 167 -15.69 5.53 -11.21
C GLY A 167 -15.51 4.00 -11.22
N ASP A 168 -15.19 3.39 -10.07
CA ASP A 168 -15.12 1.94 -9.89
C ASP A 168 -15.45 1.58 -8.43
N PRO A 169 -16.73 1.58 -8.05
CA PRO A 169 -17.12 1.43 -6.67
C PRO A 169 -16.86 0.02 -6.15
N LEU A 170 -16.93 -0.99 -7.01
CA LEU A 170 -16.68 -2.38 -6.61
C LEU A 170 -15.21 -2.56 -6.17
N THR A 171 -14.26 -1.97 -6.90
CA THR A 171 -12.84 -2.04 -6.52
C THR A 171 -12.55 -1.25 -5.24
N PHE A 172 -13.10 -0.04 -5.08
CA PHE A 172 -12.69 0.87 -3.99
C PHE A 172 -13.55 0.78 -2.74
N PHE A 173 -14.82 0.39 -2.85
CA PHE A 173 -15.74 0.27 -1.71
C PHE A 173 -16.15 -1.18 -1.44
N GLY A 174 -15.96 -2.10 -2.39
CA GLY A 174 -16.44 -3.47 -2.27
C GLY A 174 -17.97 -3.54 -2.37
N LEU A 175 -18.51 -4.73 -2.10
CA LEU A 175 -19.96 -4.90 -2.02
C LEU A 175 -20.46 -4.50 -0.62
N PRO A 176 -21.67 -3.92 -0.51
CA PRO A 176 -22.32 -3.76 0.79
C PRO A 176 -22.39 -5.10 1.54
N THR A 177 -21.96 -5.10 2.80
CA THR A 177 -21.88 -6.29 3.65
C THR A 177 -22.88 -6.31 4.79
N SER A 178 -23.68 -5.26 4.94
CA SER A 178 -24.73 -5.12 5.96
C SER A 178 -25.95 -4.42 5.38
N GLU A 179 -27.04 -4.40 6.15
CA GLU A 179 -28.12 -3.44 5.92
C GLU A 179 -27.62 -2.00 6.15
N VAL A 180 -28.33 -1.04 5.57
CA VAL A 180 -28.14 0.37 5.90
C VAL A 180 -28.82 0.63 7.24
N THR A 181 -28.03 0.85 8.29
CA THR A 181 -28.52 1.12 9.65
C THR A 181 -28.29 2.58 10.03
N ASP A 182 -29.30 3.22 10.60
CA ASP A 182 -29.13 4.52 11.25
C ASP A 182 -28.53 4.34 12.65
N MET A 183 -27.33 4.88 12.84
CA MET A 183 -26.57 4.78 14.09
C MET A 183 -26.76 6.01 15.00
N GLY A 184 -27.65 6.95 14.63
CA GLY A 184 -28.16 8.01 15.51
C GLY A 184 -27.23 9.21 15.78
N ASN A 185 -26.10 9.32 15.09
CA ASN A 185 -25.10 10.40 15.29
C ASN A 185 -25.07 11.41 14.13
N HIS A 186 -26.20 12.02 13.79
CA HIS A 186 -26.27 13.12 12.81
C HIS A 186 -26.68 14.43 13.49
#